data_AF-A0A7Y9R1H3-F1
#
_entry.id   AF-A0A7Y9R1H3-F1
#
_cell.length_a   1.000
_cell.length_b   1.000
_cell.length_c   1.000
_cell.angle_alpha   90.00
_cell.angle_beta   90.00
_cell.angle_gamma   90.00
#
_symmetry.space_group_name_H-M   'P 1'
#
loop_
_entity.id
_entity.type
_entity.pdbx_description
1 polymer ?
#
loop_
_entity_poly.entity_id
_entity_poly.type
_entity_poly.pdbx_seq_one_letter_code
_entity_poly.pdbx_strand_id
1 'polypeptide(L)'
;MSVSDLNLSCSGSAARRAVVVDFTRDVDQRPLCGHDIESFRASMGLSRMEFSLAMALVPSQYQKTVCNQGPLSLDREILLRLYQLSPSPSAWQNWSPQEAFEEFYGPLLRSFVLPVHQAKARVMLYRRFTAVMGRSVARSFSWFQGNQGHSLPVRRVLGKLIELASPREVLEAIAAQAYAVRGQDLELIAPLPTLESVSRVRRGRSPKLRLTSPRGEPS
;
A
#
# COMPACT_ATOMS: atom_id res chain seq x y z
N MET A 1 -34.97 1.65 -20.06
CA MET A 1 -34.59 2.72 -19.13
C MET A 1 -33.21 2.37 -18.58
N SER A 2 -32.16 3.03 -19.10
CA SER A 2 -30.76 2.67 -18.88
C SER A 2 -30.12 3.66 -17.92
N VAL A 3 -29.48 3.13 -16.88
CA VAL A 3 -28.70 3.89 -15.90
C VAL A 3 -27.30 4.04 -16.47
N SER A 4 -27.09 5.10 -17.25
CA SER A 4 -25.77 5.46 -17.78
C SER A 4 -25.34 6.78 -17.17
N ASP A 5 -24.05 6.83 -16.79
CA ASP A 5 -23.25 8.03 -16.59
C ASP A 5 -23.33 8.76 -15.24
N LEU A 6 -22.83 8.07 -14.20
CA LEU A 6 -22.16 8.74 -13.08
C LEU A 6 -20.70 8.28 -12.98
N ASN A 7 -19.93 8.57 -14.04
CA ASN A 7 -18.47 8.57 -13.99
C ASN A 7 -17.98 9.90 -13.37
N LEU A 8 -18.08 10.00 -12.04
CA LEU A 8 -17.37 11.01 -11.26
C LEU A 8 -15.89 10.61 -11.15
N SER A 9 -15.18 10.76 -12.27
CA SER A 9 -13.72 10.78 -12.30
C SER A 9 -13.22 12.11 -11.73
N CYS A 10 -13.10 12.20 -10.41
CA CYS A 10 -12.25 13.21 -9.79
C CYS A 10 -10.77 12.82 -9.98
N SER A 11 -10.31 12.87 -11.23
CA SER A 11 -8.90 12.91 -11.58
C SER A 11 -8.59 14.31 -12.08
N GLY A 12 -8.23 15.18 -11.13
CA GLY A 12 -7.67 16.49 -11.44
C GLY A 12 -6.43 16.32 -12.32
N SER A 13 -6.45 17.07 -13.41
CA SER A 13 -5.46 17.13 -14.48
C SER A 13 -4.14 17.72 -13.99
N ALA A 14 -3.29 16.87 -13.41
CA ALA A 14 -1.84 17.01 -13.53
C ALA A 14 -1.42 15.81 -14.37
N ALA A 15 -0.86 16.04 -15.55
CA ALA A 15 -0.29 14.98 -16.37
C ALA A 15 0.54 14.06 -15.47
N ARG A 16 0.11 12.80 -15.29
CA ARG A 16 0.89 11.79 -14.58
C ARG A 16 2.16 11.64 -15.41
N ARG A 17 3.23 12.38 -15.06
CA ARG A 17 4.54 12.18 -15.68
C ARG A 17 4.82 10.70 -15.53
N ALA A 18 5.01 10.02 -16.66
CA ALA A 18 5.42 8.63 -16.64
C ALA A 18 6.70 8.57 -15.79
N VAL A 19 6.68 7.78 -14.73
CA VAL A 19 7.88 7.54 -13.94
C VAL A 19 8.85 6.80 -14.85
N VAL A 20 10.02 7.38 -15.09
CA VAL A 20 11.08 6.80 -15.93
C VAL A 20 12.24 6.39 -15.03
N VAL A 21 12.89 5.27 -15.37
CA VAL A 21 14.08 4.78 -14.68
C VAL A 21 15.31 5.43 -15.31
N ASP A 22 16.00 6.27 -14.54
CA ASP A 22 17.25 6.93 -14.95
C ASP A 22 18.45 6.04 -14.59
N PHE A 23 18.95 5.28 -15.56
CA PHE A 23 20.07 4.35 -15.35
C PHE A 23 21.42 5.03 -15.09
N THR A 24 21.51 6.36 -15.19
CA THR A 24 22.74 7.09 -14.80
C THR A 24 22.86 7.28 -13.30
N ARG A 25 21.77 7.08 -12.55
CA ARG A 25 21.73 7.17 -11.10
C ARG A 25 21.98 5.81 -10.46
N ASP A 26 22.52 5.84 -9.25
CA ASP A 26 22.67 4.67 -8.40
C ASP A 26 21.30 4.03 -8.11
N VAL A 27 21.33 2.71 -7.86
CA VAL A 27 20.14 1.87 -7.62
C VAL A 27 19.25 2.43 -6.50
N ASP A 28 19.84 3.03 -5.47
CA ASP A 28 19.11 3.60 -4.34
C ASP A 28 18.46 4.97 -4.60
N GLN A 29 18.85 5.62 -5.70
CA GLN A 29 18.41 6.98 -6.06
C GLN A 29 17.40 7.00 -7.21
N ARG A 30 16.95 5.83 -7.67
CA ARG A 30 15.97 5.67 -8.74
C ARG A 30 14.94 4.59 -8.41
N PRO A 31 13.79 4.59 -9.12
CA PRO A 31 12.88 3.45 -9.09
C PRO A 31 13.59 2.17 -9.56
N LEU A 32 13.30 1.05 -8.91
CA LEU A 32 13.83 -0.25 -9.33
C LEU A 32 13.07 -0.74 -10.57
N CYS A 33 13.72 -1.57 -11.39
CA CYS A 33 13.19 -2.10 -12.64
C CYS A 33 13.45 -3.61 -12.78
N GLY A 34 13.07 -4.19 -13.92
CA GLY A 34 13.27 -5.61 -14.20
C GLY A 34 14.74 -6.04 -14.17
N HIS A 35 15.65 -5.17 -14.59
CA HIS A 35 17.08 -5.44 -14.55
C HIS A 35 17.60 -5.63 -13.12
N ASP A 36 17.10 -4.83 -12.17
CA ASP A 36 17.53 -4.90 -10.75
C ASP A 36 17.13 -6.22 -10.08
N ILE A 37 16.00 -6.80 -10.50
CA ILE A 37 15.56 -8.15 -10.08
C ILE A 37 16.62 -9.19 -10.49
N GLU A 38 17.06 -9.18 -11.74
CA GLU A 38 17.99 -10.18 -12.25
C GLU A 38 19.41 -9.97 -11.69
N SER A 39 19.85 -8.73 -11.55
CA SER A 39 21.14 -8.39 -10.93
C SER A 39 21.20 -8.86 -9.48
N PHE A 40 20.13 -8.62 -8.70
CA PHE A 40 20.04 -9.11 -7.32
C PHE A 40 19.96 -10.64 -7.24
N ARG A 41 19.18 -11.29 -8.11
CA ARG A 41 19.14 -12.76 -8.18
C ARG A 41 20.54 -13.34 -8.41
N ALA A 42 21.26 -12.78 -9.38
CA ALA A 42 22.58 -13.23 -9.76
C ALA A 42 23.59 -13.04 -8.62
N SER A 43 23.56 -11.90 -7.92
CA SER A 43 24.45 -11.65 -6.77
C SER A 43 24.19 -12.59 -5.60
N MET A 44 22.97 -13.08 -5.44
CA MET A 44 22.59 -14.04 -4.42
C MET A 44 22.79 -15.51 -4.83
N GLY A 45 23.21 -15.79 -6.08
CA GLY A 45 23.40 -17.15 -6.57
C GLY A 45 22.11 -17.98 -6.66
N LEU A 46 20.93 -17.35 -6.64
CA LEU A 46 19.63 -18.05 -6.62
C LEU A 46 19.23 -18.50 -8.01
N SER A 47 18.57 -19.67 -8.12
CA SER A 47 17.97 -20.07 -9.40
C SER A 47 16.83 -19.12 -9.79
N ARG A 48 16.53 -19.05 -11.10
CA ARG A 48 15.39 -18.27 -11.61
C ARG A 48 14.08 -18.72 -10.98
N MET A 49 13.91 -20.03 -10.77
CA MET A 49 12.70 -20.59 -10.16
C MET A 49 12.54 -20.11 -8.71
N GLU A 50 13.55 -20.29 -7.86
CA GLU A 50 13.52 -19.88 -6.46
C GLU A 50 13.21 -18.39 -6.33
N PHE A 51 13.91 -17.56 -7.11
CA PHE A 51 13.73 -16.12 -7.02
C PHE A 51 12.39 -15.66 -7.60
N SER A 52 11.88 -16.32 -8.64
CA SER A 52 10.52 -16.04 -9.14
C SER A 52 9.46 -16.27 -8.06
N LEU A 53 9.56 -17.37 -7.31
CA LEU A 53 8.64 -17.69 -6.21
C LEU A 53 8.76 -16.70 -5.05
N ALA A 54 10.00 -16.30 -4.73
CA ALA A 54 10.32 -15.30 -3.72
C ALA A 54 9.71 -13.93 -4.07
N MET A 55 9.80 -13.52 -5.34
CA MET A 55 9.27 -12.26 -5.87
C MET A 55 7.80 -12.30 -6.27
N ALA A 56 7.07 -13.38 -5.95
CA ALA A 56 5.66 -13.57 -6.32
C ALA A 56 5.40 -13.43 -7.83
N LEU A 57 6.36 -13.89 -8.65
CA LEU A 57 6.28 -13.92 -10.10
C LEU A 57 5.85 -15.31 -10.55
N VAL A 58 4.79 -15.38 -11.35
CA VAL A 58 4.46 -16.61 -12.07
C VAL A 58 5.60 -16.86 -13.09
N PRO A 59 6.07 -18.11 -13.28
CA PRO A 59 7.18 -18.40 -14.19
C PRO A 59 7.00 -17.81 -15.60
N SER A 60 5.78 -17.84 -16.15
CA SER A 60 5.44 -17.26 -17.46
C SER A 60 5.59 -15.74 -17.52
N GLN A 61 5.57 -15.04 -16.38
CA GLN A 61 5.72 -13.60 -16.29
C GLN A 61 7.13 -13.16 -15.91
N TYR A 62 8.01 -14.09 -15.53
CA TYR A 62 9.36 -13.78 -15.06
C TYR A 62 10.15 -13.03 -16.13
N GLN A 63 10.30 -13.63 -17.32
CA GLN A 63 11.07 -13.05 -18.42
C GLN A 63 10.51 -11.68 -18.83
N LYS A 64 9.18 -11.56 -18.93
CA LYS A 64 8.52 -10.28 -19.25
C LYS A 64 8.81 -9.20 -18.19
N THR A 65 8.84 -9.59 -16.92
CA THR A 65 9.12 -8.65 -15.83
C THR A 65 10.59 -8.20 -15.86
N VAL A 66 11.53 -9.14 -16.01
CA VAL A 66 12.97 -8.85 -16.00
C VAL A 66 13.40 -8.03 -17.22
N CYS A 67 12.82 -8.29 -18.40
CA CYS A 67 13.10 -7.50 -19.60
C CYS A 67 12.44 -6.11 -19.59
N ASN A 68 11.57 -5.80 -18.63
CA ASN A 68 10.91 -4.50 -18.57
C ASN A 68 11.86 -3.45 -17.97
N GLN A 69 12.19 -2.43 -18.78
CA GLN A 69 13.02 -1.29 -18.36
C GLN A 69 12.23 -0.23 -17.59
N GLY A 70 10.90 -0.31 -17.58
CA GLY A 70 10.04 0.55 -16.77
C GLY A 70 10.16 0.27 -15.27
N PRO A 71 9.69 1.21 -14.43
CA PRO A 71 9.73 1.05 -12.98
C PRO A 71 8.84 -0.13 -12.55
N LEU A 72 9.30 -0.87 -11.54
CA LEU A 72 8.49 -1.87 -10.86
C LEU A 72 7.27 -1.21 -10.23
N SER A 73 6.20 -2.00 -10.11
CA SER A 73 5.10 -1.65 -9.22
C SER A 73 5.62 -1.52 -7.79
N LEU A 74 5.05 -0.60 -7.01
CA LEU A 74 5.60 -0.25 -5.70
C LEU A 74 5.71 -1.46 -4.76
N ASP A 75 4.71 -2.33 -4.75
CA ASP A 75 4.70 -3.58 -3.97
C ASP A 75 5.87 -4.51 -4.32
N ARG A 76 6.25 -4.59 -5.59
CA ARG A 76 7.40 -5.40 -6.04
C ARG A 76 8.73 -4.73 -5.72
N GLU A 77 8.81 -3.41 -5.83
CA GLU A 77 10.01 -2.68 -5.41
C GLU A 77 10.24 -2.83 -3.90
N ILE A 78 9.18 -2.67 -3.08
CA ILE A 78 9.25 -2.88 -1.63
C ILE A 78 9.73 -4.30 -1.33
N LEU A 79 9.17 -5.31 -2.02
CA LEU A 79 9.57 -6.69 -1.83
C LEU A 79 11.05 -6.91 -2.17
N LEU A 80 11.54 -6.35 -3.28
CA LEU A 80 12.95 -6.45 -3.67
C LEU A 80 13.87 -5.78 -2.64
N ARG A 81 13.51 -4.58 -2.17
CA ARG A 81 14.25 -3.86 -1.13
C ARG A 81 14.26 -4.62 0.21
N LEU A 82 13.16 -5.32 0.54
CA LEU A 82 13.11 -6.19 1.72
C LEU A 82 14.05 -7.38 1.60
N TYR A 83 14.20 -7.98 0.42
CA TYR A 83 15.19 -9.03 0.20
C TYR A 83 16.63 -8.50 0.21
N GLN A 84 16.86 -7.26 -0.23
CA GLN A 84 18.17 -6.62 -0.09
C GLN A 84 18.54 -6.41 1.38
N LEU A 85 17.57 -6.05 2.23
CA LEU A 85 17.77 -5.87 3.67
C LEU A 85 17.89 -7.19 4.43
N SER A 86 17.05 -8.17 4.09
CA SER A 86 16.97 -9.48 4.72
C SER A 86 16.91 -10.56 3.64
N PRO A 87 18.07 -11.08 3.20
CA PRO A 87 18.15 -12.00 2.06
C PRO A 87 17.57 -13.39 2.32
N SER A 88 17.15 -13.70 3.56
CA SER A 88 16.52 -14.97 3.88
C SER A 88 15.20 -15.16 3.12
N PRO A 89 14.83 -16.40 2.75
CA PRO A 89 13.50 -16.67 2.22
C PRO A 89 12.44 -16.29 3.25
N SER A 90 11.31 -15.76 2.78
CA SER A 90 10.18 -15.44 3.65
C SER A 90 9.64 -16.68 4.33
N ALA A 91 9.26 -16.52 5.61
CA ALA A 91 8.55 -17.52 6.38
C ALA A 91 7.32 -18.04 5.62
N TRP A 92 7.02 -19.32 5.82
CA TRP A 92 5.85 -19.98 5.23
C TRP A 92 4.52 -19.49 5.83
N GLN A 93 4.57 -18.62 6.84
CA GLN A 93 3.40 -18.11 7.51
C GLN A 93 2.68 -17.08 6.65
N ASN A 94 1.41 -17.34 6.36
CA ASN A 94 0.56 -16.41 5.63
C ASN A 94 -0.12 -15.48 6.62
N TRP A 95 0.22 -14.19 6.56
CA TRP A 95 -0.45 -13.15 7.34
C TRP A 95 -1.52 -12.46 6.50
N SER A 96 -2.70 -12.28 7.09
CA SER A 96 -3.70 -11.40 6.51
C SER A 96 -3.28 -9.92 6.67
N PRO A 97 -3.74 -9.02 5.78
CA PRO A 97 -3.55 -7.59 5.93
C PRO A 97 -4.08 -7.06 7.25
N GLN A 98 -5.13 -7.68 7.81
CA GLN A 98 -5.70 -7.30 9.09
C GLN A 98 -4.77 -7.65 10.25
N GLU A 99 -4.27 -8.89 10.32
CA GLU A 99 -3.32 -9.29 11.35
C GLU A 99 -2.05 -8.44 11.30
N ALA A 100 -1.50 -8.24 10.10
CA ALA A 100 -0.30 -7.42 9.94
C ALA A 100 -0.55 -5.95 10.32
N PHE A 101 -1.75 -5.42 10.05
CA PHE A 101 -2.10 -4.08 10.48
C PHE A 101 -2.13 -3.95 12.00
N GLU A 102 -2.79 -4.88 12.69
CA GLU A 102 -2.88 -4.86 14.15
C GLU A 102 -1.50 -5.00 14.82
N GLU A 103 -0.63 -5.83 14.23
CA GLU A 103 0.74 -5.98 14.69
C GLU A 103 1.56 -4.70 14.47
N PHE A 104 1.55 -4.16 13.24
CA PHE A 104 2.46 -3.07 12.86
C PHE A 104 1.95 -1.71 13.34
N TYR A 105 0.66 -1.43 13.21
CA TYR A 105 0.05 -0.13 13.49
C TYR A 105 -0.86 -0.12 14.71
N GLY A 106 -1.23 -1.28 15.26
CA GLY A 106 -2.04 -1.37 16.47
C GLY A 106 -1.45 -0.63 17.68
N PRO A 107 -0.13 -0.71 17.97
CA PRO A 107 0.47 0.07 19.05
C PRO A 107 0.26 1.59 18.88
N LEU A 108 0.43 2.10 17.66
CA LEU A 108 0.18 3.51 17.34
C LEU A 108 -1.32 3.85 17.44
N LEU A 109 -2.21 2.96 17.00
CA LEU A 109 -3.64 3.18 17.13
C LEU A 109 -4.08 3.25 18.61
N ARG A 110 -3.48 2.44 19.47
CA ARG A 110 -3.74 2.41 20.92
C ARG A 110 -3.25 3.66 21.66
N SER A 111 -2.33 4.45 21.07
CA SER A 111 -1.89 5.72 21.67
C SER A 111 -2.98 6.80 21.65
N PHE A 112 -4.04 6.63 20.86
CA PHE A 112 -5.20 7.53 20.83
C PHE A 112 -6.24 7.10 21.87
N VAL A 113 -6.24 7.77 23.02
CA VAL A 113 -7.07 7.40 24.19
C VAL A 113 -8.57 7.58 23.95
N LEU A 114 -8.97 8.66 23.29
CA LEU A 114 -10.39 8.95 23.08
C LEU A 114 -10.97 8.06 21.97
N PRO A 115 -12.11 7.36 22.19
CA PRO A 115 -12.70 6.48 21.17
C PRO A 115 -12.96 7.17 19.82
N VAL A 116 -13.37 8.44 19.85
CA VAL A 116 -13.58 9.25 18.65
C VAL A 116 -12.27 9.51 17.89
N HIS A 117 -11.19 9.79 18.61
CA HIS A 117 -9.87 9.97 18.01
C HIS A 117 -9.33 8.66 17.45
N GLN A 118 -9.49 7.56 18.20
CA GLN A 118 -9.08 6.23 17.78
C GLN A 118 -9.81 5.79 16.50
N ALA A 119 -11.13 6.01 16.40
CA ALA A 119 -11.89 5.69 15.19
C ALA A 119 -11.39 6.45 13.95
N LYS A 120 -11.07 7.75 14.11
CA LYS A 120 -10.51 8.58 13.02
C LYS A 120 -9.08 8.15 12.67
N ALA A 121 -8.23 7.91 13.68
CA ALA A 121 -6.87 7.43 13.51
C ALA A 121 -6.85 6.11 12.73
N ARG A 122 -7.73 5.16 13.09
CA ARG A 122 -7.86 3.86 12.41
C ARG A 122 -8.09 4.03 10.91
N VAL A 123 -9.01 4.91 10.50
CA VAL A 123 -9.28 5.16 9.07
C VAL A 123 -8.06 5.76 8.36
N MET A 124 -7.35 6.69 9.01
CA MET A 124 -6.11 7.25 8.47
C MET A 124 -5.00 6.19 8.35
N LEU A 125 -4.87 5.31 9.34
CA LEU A 125 -3.89 4.23 9.36
C LEU A 125 -4.22 3.14 8.35
N TYR A 126 -5.49 2.81 8.11
CA TYR A 126 -5.87 1.91 7.02
C TYR A 126 -5.43 2.46 5.66
N ARG A 127 -5.63 3.77 5.45
CA ARG A 127 -5.14 4.45 4.24
C ARG A 127 -3.62 4.38 4.17
N ARG A 128 -2.90 4.71 5.26
CA ARG A 128 -1.42 4.62 5.33
C ARG A 128 -0.93 3.23 4.98
N PHE A 129 -1.45 2.20 5.65
CA PHE A 129 -1.07 0.81 5.46
C PHE A 129 -1.24 0.36 4.01
N THR A 130 -2.33 0.73 3.35
CA THR A 130 -2.49 0.43 1.92
C THR A 130 -1.56 1.23 1.02
N ALA A 131 -1.32 2.52 1.35
CA ALA A 131 -0.45 3.39 0.57
C ALA A 131 1.01 2.95 0.63
N VAL A 132 1.52 2.54 1.80
CA VAL A 132 2.88 2.01 1.94
C VAL A 132 3.12 0.74 1.13
N MET A 133 2.06 0.07 0.64
CA MET A 133 2.15 -1.07 -0.29
C MET A 133 1.71 -0.71 -1.72
N GLY A 134 1.57 0.58 -2.04
CA GLY A 134 1.23 1.07 -3.38
C GLY A 134 -0.20 0.79 -3.81
N ARG A 135 -1.12 0.63 -2.84
CA ARG A 135 -2.54 0.39 -3.10
C ARG A 135 -3.37 1.65 -2.87
N SER A 136 -4.48 1.74 -3.59
CA SER A 136 -5.41 2.84 -3.47
C SER A 136 -6.25 2.75 -2.19
N VAL A 137 -6.85 3.87 -1.78
CA VAL A 137 -7.76 3.90 -0.63
C VAL A 137 -8.97 2.97 -0.82
N ALA A 138 -9.45 2.76 -2.05
CA ALA A 138 -10.52 1.80 -2.30
C ALA A 138 -10.14 0.36 -1.87
N ARG A 139 -8.86 -0.01 -1.99
CA ARG A 139 -8.36 -1.31 -1.51
C ARG A 139 -8.31 -1.42 0.01
N SER A 140 -8.22 -0.32 0.75
CA SER A 140 -8.24 -0.39 2.22
C SER A 140 -9.59 -0.92 2.71
N PHE A 141 -10.69 -0.46 2.14
CA PHE A 141 -12.01 -1.01 2.45
C PHE A 141 -12.10 -2.49 2.11
N SER A 142 -11.58 -2.91 0.95
CA SER A 142 -11.58 -4.32 0.55
C SER A 142 -10.78 -5.22 1.49
N TRP A 143 -9.69 -4.74 2.10
CA TRP A 143 -8.85 -5.55 2.99
C TRP A 143 -9.37 -5.60 4.43
N PHE A 144 -10.03 -4.55 4.90
CA PHE A 144 -10.47 -4.44 6.30
C PHE A 144 -11.97 -4.64 6.50
N GLN A 145 -12.77 -4.58 5.43
CA GLN A 145 -14.24 -4.72 5.49
C GLN A 145 -14.79 -5.77 4.51
N GLY A 146 -13.94 -6.33 3.65
CA GLY A 146 -14.35 -7.32 2.65
C GLY A 146 -13.60 -8.64 2.79
N ASN A 147 -14.25 -9.75 2.41
CA ASN A 147 -13.62 -11.08 2.30
C ASN A 147 -12.71 -11.24 1.06
N GLN A 148 -12.16 -10.14 0.52
CA GLN A 148 -11.36 -10.20 -0.70
C GLN A 148 -9.88 -10.38 -0.38
N GLY A 149 -9.28 -11.37 -1.04
CA GLY A 149 -7.85 -11.66 -0.93
C GLY A 149 -6.96 -10.50 -1.37
N HIS A 150 -5.75 -10.47 -0.80
CA HIS A 150 -4.68 -9.59 -1.21
C HIS A 150 -3.79 -10.29 -2.27
N SER A 151 -3.13 -9.49 -3.09
CA SER A 151 -2.25 -10.00 -4.15
C SER A 151 -1.04 -10.75 -3.57
N LEU A 152 -0.52 -11.75 -4.29
CA LEU A 152 0.64 -12.55 -3.85
C LEU A 152 1.88 -11.70 -3.46
N PRO A 153 2.27 -10.62 -4.18
CA PRO A 153 3.39 -9.77 -3.76
C PRO A 153 3.18 -9.13 -2.38
N VAL A 154 1.98 -8.63 -2.11
CA VAL A 154 1.61 -8.07 -0.80
C VAL A 154 1.79 -9.14 0.29
N ARG A 155 1.35 -10.37 0.04
CA ARG A 155 1.55 -11.47 1.00
C ARG A 155 3.02 -11.72 1.31
N ARG A 156 3.87 -11.71 0.28
CA ARG A 156 5.33 -11.87 0.43
C ARG A 156 5.97 -10.71 1.18
N VAL A 157 5.51 -9.48 0.94
CA VAL A 157 5.95 -8.30 1.71
C VAL A 157 5.63 -8.49 3.20
N LEU A 158 4.39 -8.85 3.54
CA LEU A 158 3.99 -9.07 4.94
C LEU A 158 4.80 -10.21 5.59
N GLY A 159 4.99 -11.32 4.87
CA GLY A 159 5.78 -12.45 5.35
C GLY A 159 7.26 -12.14 5.55
N LYS A 160 7.85 -11.19 4.82
CA LYS A 160 9.22 -10.71 5.06
C LYS A 160 9.30 -9.74 6.24
N LEU A 161 8.32 -8.86 6.37
CA LEU A 161 8.34 -7.82 7.40
C LEU A 161 8.26 -8.41 8.81
N ILE A 162 7.44 -9.44 9.02
CA ILE A 162 7.23 -10.02 10.35
C ILE A 162 8.51 -10.64 10.96
N GLU A 163 9.47 -11.01 10.12
CA GLU A 163 10.78 -11.53 10.56
C GLU A 163 11.70 -10.42 11.09
N LEU A 164 11.31 -9.15 10.93
CA LEU A 164 12.11 -8.00 11.31
C LEU A 164 11.70 -7.48 12.68
N ALA A 165 12.66 -6.94 13.43
CA ALA A 165 12.42 -6.40 14.77
C ALA A 165 11.51 -5.16 14.80
N SER A 166 11.43 -4.41 13.70
CA SER A 166 10.68 -3.15 13.60
C SER A 166 9.94 -3.08 12.26
N PRO A 167 8.92 -3.94 12.05
CA PRO A 167 8.30 -4.14 10.75
C PRO A 167 7.63 -2.88 10.20
N ARG A 168 7.01 -2.08 11.07
CA ARG A 168 6.36 -0.82 10.67
C ARG A 168 7.40 0.17 10.16
N GLU A 169 8.45 0.41 10.95
CA GLU A 169 9.49 1.40 10.68
C GLU A 169 10.23 1.05 9.38
N VAL A 170 10.57 -0.22 9.18
CA VAL A 170 11.20 -0.71 7.95
C VAL A 170 10.29 -0.51 6.74
N LEU A 171 9.02 -0.92 6.84
CA LEU A 171 8.05 -0.76 5.75
C LEU A 171 7.88 0.71 5.38
N GLU A 172 7.70 1.58 6.39
CA GLU A 172 7.53 3.02 6.21
C GLU A 172 8.76 3.65 5.55
N ALA A 173 9.98 3.29 5.98
CA ALA A 173 11.22 3.81 5.43
C ALA A 173 11.41 3.39 3.96
N ILE A 174 11.22 2.12 3.65
CA ILE A 174 11.33 1.58 2.28
C ILE A 174 10.28 2.22 1.37
N ALA A 175 9.03 2.33 1.85
CA ALA A 175 7.96 2.95 1.10
C ALA A 175 8.26 4.45 0.84
N ALA A 176 8.67 5.19 1.87
CA ALA A 176 9.03 6.61 1.73
C ALA A 176 10.13 6.82 0.68
N GLN A 177 11.19 6.00 0.71
CA GLN A 177 12.24 6.04 -0.31
C GLN A 177 11.67 5.75 -1.71
N ALA A 178 10.86 4.72 -1.85
CA ALA A 178 10.27 4.32 -3.13
C ALA A 178 9.31 5.39 -3.71
N TYR A 179 8.59 6.12 -2.85
CA TYR A 179 7.79 7.29 -3.24
C TYR A 179 8.70 8.47 -3.64
N ALA A 180 9.74 8.76 -2.85
CA ALA A 180 10.65 9.89 -3.08
C ALA A 180 11.36 9.79 -4.43
N VAL A 181 11.89 8.61 -4.79
CA VAL A 181 12.55 8.40 -6.11
C VAL A 181 11.56 8.51 -7.29
N ARG A 182 10.26 8.51 -7.03
CA ARG A 182 9.18 8.76 -8.00
C ARG A 182 8.68 10.21 -8.01
N GLY A 183 9.33 11.09 -7.25
CA GLY A 183 8.93 12.50 -7.09
C GLY A 183 7.63 12.68 -6.32
N GLN A 184 7.29 11.72 -5.45
CA GLN A 184 6.07 11.73 -4.65
C GLN A 184 6.42 11.76 -3.16
N ASP A 185 5.54 12.36 -2.37
CA ASP A 185 5.68 12.42 -0.91
C ASP A 185 4.57 11.58 -0.25
N LEU A 186 4.99 10.54 0.46
CA LEU A 186 4.10 9.65 1.17
C LEU A 186 3.33 10.36 2.31
N GLU A 187 3.94 11.34 2.98
CA GLU A 187 3.28 12.11 4.04
C GLU A 187 2.16 13.00 3.49
N LEU A 188 2.31 13.51 2.25
CA LEU A 188 1.22 14.24 1.58
C LEU A 188 0.11 13.30 1.08
N ILE A 189 0.49 12.11 0.60
CA ILE A 189 -0.46 11.13 0.03
C ILE A 189 -1.27 10.43 1.13
N ALA A 190 -0.64 10.04 2.22
CA ALA A 190 -1.26 9.31 3.32
C ALA A 190 -0.55 9.64 4.63
N PRO A 191 -0.81 10.82 5.24
CA PRO A 191 -0.12 11.23 6.47
C PRO A 191 -0.41 10.27 7.63
N LEU A 192 0.58 10.07 8.50
CA LEU A 192 0.33 9.46 9.80
C LEU A 192 -0.64 10.34 10.63
N PRO A 193 -1.56 9.73 11.40
CA PRO A 193 -2.44 10.50 12.26
C PRO A 193 -1.64 11.17 13.37
N THR A 194 -1.90 12.45 13.58
CA THR A 194 -1.47 13.21 14.76
C THR A 194 -2.69 13.51 15.63
N LEU A 195 -2.47 13.89 16.89
CA LEU A 195 -3.57 14.31 17.76
C LEU A 195 -4.35 15.47 17.11
N GLU A 196 -3.64 16.43 16.53
CA GLU A 196 -4.25 17.55 15.81
C GLU A 196 -5.10 17.07 14.62
N SER A 197 -4.59 16.16 13.79
CA SER A 197 -5.33 15.70 12.61
C SER A 197 -6.62 14.98 12.95
N VAL A 198 -6.65 14.24 14.06
CA VAL A 198 -7.85 13.50 14.52
C VAL A 198 -8.79 14.36 15.37
N SER A 199 -8.29 15.39 16.05
CA SER A 199 -9.12 16.33 16.82
C SER A 199 -9.87 17.31 15.93
N ARG A 200 -9.40 17.58 14.71
CA ARG A 200 -10.13 18.41 13.75
C ARG A 200 -11.54 17.85 13.53
N VAL A 201 -12.53 18.67 13.86
CA VAL A 201 -13.93 18.46 13.48
C VAL A 201 -14.03 18.85 12.01
N ARG A 202 -14.14 17.86 11.11
CA ARG A 202 -14.51 18.18 9.73
C ARG A 202 -15.90 18.81 9.77
N ARG A 203 -16.00 20.10 9.46
CA ARG A 203 -17.28 20.73 9.09
C ARG A 203 -17.72 20.13 7.75
N GLY A 204 -18.31 18.94 7.81
CA GLY A 204 -18.95 18.25 6.70
C GLY A 204 -20.47 18.32 6.86
N ARG A 205 -21.18 18.39 5.73
CA ARG A 205 -22.63 18.53 5.64
C ARG A 205 -23.34 17.53 6.54
N SER A 206 -24.16 18.01 7.47
CA SER A 206 -25.05 17.20 8.28
C SER A 206 -25.86 16.27 7.35
N PRO A 207 -26.01 14.98 7.68
CA PRO A 207 -26.95 14.13 6.96
C PRO A 207 -28.30 14.84 7.01
N LYS A 208 -28.91 15.12 5.85
CA LYS A 208 -30.32 15.51 5.82
C LYS A 208 -31.10 14.31 6.36
N LEU A 209 -31.39 14.32 7.66
CA LEU A 209 -32.45 13.51 8.24
C LEU A 209 -33.70 13.88 7.45
N ARG A 210 -34.12 13.00 6.54
CA ARG A 210 -35.47 13.07 5.99
C ARG A 210 -36.39 12.78 7.18
N LEU A 211 -36.90 13.83 7.82
CA LEU A 211 -38.12 13.73 8.58
C LEU A 211 -39.21 13.27 7.61
N THR A 212 -39.49 11.98 7.63
CA THR A 212 -40.74 11.45 7.09
C THR A 212 -41.84 11.93 8.02
N SER A 213 -42.43 13.07 7.69
CA SER A 213 -43.72 13.48 8.26
C SER A 213 -44.75 12.41 7.87
N PRO A 214 -45.51 11.82 8.80
CA PRO A 214 -46.58 10.91 8.43
C PRO A 214 -47.65 11.72 7.71
N ARG A 215 -47.89 11.40 6.44
CA ARG A 215 -49.03 11.93 5.68
C ARG A 215 -50.30 11.38 6.32
N GLY A 216 -51.19 12.29 6.69
CA GLY A 216 -52.51 11.98 7.21
C GLY A 216 -53.32 11.10 6.27
N GLU A 217 -54.16 10.29 6.88
CA GLU A 217 -55.16 9.45 6.24
C GLU A 217 -56.22 10.33 5.57
N PRO A 218 -56.67 9.99 4.35
CA PRO A 218 -57.86 10.59 3.78
C PRO A 218 -59.12 9.90 4.34
N SER A 219 -60.07 10.73 4.76
CA SER A 219 -61.46 10.36 5.02
C SER A 219 -62.22 10.05 3.73
#